data_AF-A0A1M4X0W7-F1
#
_entry.id   AF-A0A1M4X0W7-F1
#
_cell.length_a   1.000
_cell.length_b   1.000
_cell.length_c   1.000
_cell.angle_alpha   90.00
_cell.angle_beta   90.00
_cell.angle_gamma   90.00
#
_symmetry.space_group_name_H-M   'P 1'
#
loop_
_entity.id
_entity.type
_entity.pdbx_description
1 polymer ?
#
loop_
_entity_poly.entity_id
_entity_poly.type
_entity_poly.pdbx_seq_one_letter_code
_entity_poly.pdbx_strand_id
1 'polypeptide(L)'
;MARRLRHPVLSQPSPSPTSSPILDKGESSKGAMMGTERTRGIVLGMLGLAVIAVAAALPYKAEAASFNCAKAAQPDEVAICAHRDLNDDDVEMATRYQMLLKLVAMGTAGDMRDDQKAWLSWRRSCGSDVACLGNAYQDRIGALKAAFDRIAARGPF
;
A
#
# COMPACT_ATOMS: atom_id res chain seq x y z
N MET A 1 -51.98 -27.75 -1.35
CA MET A 1 -51.12 -26.81 -0.60
C MET A 1 -49.66 -27.22 -0.82
N ALA A 2 -49.00 -26.63 -1.82
CA ALA A 2 -47.68 -27.07 -2.28
C ALA A 2 -46.55 -26.26 -1.60
N ARG A 3 -45.66 -27.00 -0.92
CA ARG A 3 -44.52 -26.49 -0.14
C ARG A 3 -43.38 -26.14 -1.12
N ARG A 4 -43.06 -24.85 -1.29
CA ARG A 4 -41.85 -24.42 -2.03
C ARG A 4 -40.61 -24.74 -1.19
N LEU A 5 -39.86 -25.76 -1.59
CA LEU A 5 -38.48 -25.96 -1.15
C LEU A 5 -37.60 -24.89 -1.82
N ARG A 6 -36.95 -24.03 -1.02
CA ARG A 6 -35.89 -23.13 -1.50
C ARG A 6 -34.58 -23.91 -1.47
N HIS A 7 -33.97 -24.07 -2.64
CA HIS A 7 -32.60 -24.57 -2.77
C HIS A 7 -31.58 -23.47 -2.40
N PRO A 8 -30.42 -23.82 -1.84
CA PRO A 8 -29.33 -22.88 -1.62
C PRO A 8 -28.65 -22.55 -2.96
N VAL A 9 -28.57 -21.26 -3.29
CA VAL A 9 -27.74 -20.75 -4.38
C VAL A 9 -26.29 -20.77 -3.91
N LEU A 10 -25.50 -21.70 -4.44
CA LEU A 10 -24.04 -21.67 -4.38
C LEU A 10 -23.56 -20.57 -5.34
N SER A 11 -23.16 -19.43 -4.80
CA SER A 11 -22.50 -18.37 -5.59
C SER A 11 -21.01 -18.71 -5.72
N GLN A 12 -20.60 -18.92 -6.97
CA GLN A 12 -19.22 -19.23 -7.38
C GLN A 12 -18.32 -17.98 -7.29
N PRO A 13 -16.98 -18.15 -7.16
CA PRO A 13 -16.02 -17.06 -7.31
C PRO A 13 -15.82 -16.68 -8.79
N SER A 14 -15.89 -15.37 -9.08
CA SER A 14 -15.60 -14.81 -10.41
C SER A 14 -14.10 -14.50 -10.58
N PRO A 15 -13.55 -14.62 -11.82
CA PRO A 15 -12.11 -14.50 -12.09
C PRO A 15 -11.60 -13.06 -12.19
N SER A 16 -10.28 -12.95 -11.97
CA SER A 16 -9.41 -11.76 -11.97
C SER A 16 -9.46 -10.90 -13.25
N PRO A 17 -9.23 -9.57 -13.16
CA PRO A 17 -8.81 -8.78 -14.30
C PRO A 17 -7.28 -8.80 -14.45
N THR A 18 -6.90 -9.17 -15.65
CA THR A 18 -5.59 -9.17 -16.32
C THR A 18 -4.77 -7.89 -16.14
N SER A 19 -3.47 -8.11 -15.95
CA SER A 19 -2.37 -7.15 -16.08
C SER A 19 -2.37 -6.44 -17.44
N SER A 20 -2.21 -5.11 -17.39
CA SER A 20 -1.83 -4.31 -18.57
C SER A 20 -0.35 -3.91 -18.48
N PRO A 21 0.41 -3.97 -19.58
CA PRO A 21 1.80 -3.53 -19.63
C PRO A 21 1.86 -2.01 -19.81
N ILE A 22 2.56 -1.30 -18.91
CA ILE A 22 2.93 0.09 -19.15
C ILE A 22 4.26 0.10 -19.88
N LEU A 23 4.19 0.66 -21.09
CA LEU A 23 5.23 0.85 -22.08
C LEU A 23 6.35 1.75 -21.55
N ASP A 24 7.59 1.25 -21.55
CA ASP A 24 8.81 2.06 -21.52
C ASP A 24 8.80 3.08 -22.67
N LYS A 25 8.92 4.37 -22.35
CA LYS A 25 9.27 5.39 -23.34
C LYS A 25 10.66 5.90 -23.04
N GLY A 26 11.64 5.23 -23.65
CA GLY A 26 12.98 5.75 -23.80
C GLY A 26 13.03 6.95 -24.75
N GLU A 27 14.04 7.78 -24.46
CA GLU A 27 14.81 8.62 -25.39
C GLU A 27 14.29 10.04 -25.71
N SER A 28 15.07 11.05 -25.34
CA SER A 28 15.96 11.70 -26.32
C SER A 28 16.67 12.92 -25.69
N SER A 29 17.99 12.82 -25.67
CA SER A 29 18.97 13.90 -25.49
C SER A 29 18.70 15.14 -26.33
N LYS A 30 19.10 16.31 -25.80
CA LYS A 30 19.78 17.42 -26.51
C LYS A 30 20.12 18.55 -25.53
N GLY A 31 21.34 19.06 -25.60
CA GLY A 31 21.68 20.36 -25.02
C GLY A 31 23.08 20.44 -24.42
N ALA A 32 24.06 20.60 -25.30
CA ALA A 32 25.37 21.13 -24.92
C ALA A 32 25.21 22.49 -24.26
N MET A 33 25.87 22.72 -23.12
CA MET A 33 26.29 24.05 -22.70
C MET A 33 27.71 23.95 -22.15
N MET A 34 28.59 24.59 -22.90
CA MET A 34 30.01 24.76 -22.73
C MET A 34 30.24 25.80 -21.62
N GLY A 35 31.02 25.46 -20.60
CA GLY A 35 31.35 26.35 -19.48
C GLY A 35 32.73 26.02 -18.93
N THR A 36 33.76 26.52 -19.59
CA THR A 36 35.17 26.37 -19.23
C THR A 36 35.47 27.20 -17.97
N GLU A 37 35.38 26.61 -16.79
CA GLU A 37 35.89 27.25 -15.57
C GLU A 37 37.38 26.93 -15.38
N ARG A 38 38.13 28.01 -15.21
CA ARG A 38 39.59 28.11 -15.23
C ARG A 38 40.26 27.17 -14.24
N THR A 39 41.00 26.21 -14.76
CA THR A 39 42.07 25.48 -14.07
C THR A 39 43.15 26.45 -13.59
N ARG A 40 43.14 26.80 -12.31
CA ARG A 40 44.32 27.35 -11.61
C ARG A 40 44.77 26.34 -10.56
N GLY A 41 45.97 25.82 -10.77
CA GLY A 41 46.83 25.30 -9.69
C GLY A 41 46.65 23.83 -9.34
N ILE A 42 47.28 22.96 -10.12
CA ILE A 42 47.78 21.70 -9.59
C ILE A 42 48.95 22.07 -8.65
N VAL A 43 48.78 21.92 -7.35
CA VAL A 43 49.92 21.80 -6.43
C VAL A 43 49.85 20.39 -5.83
N LEU A 44 50.83 19.58 -6.22
CA LEU A 44 51.07 18.23 -5.75
C LEU A 44 51.18 18.19 -4.21
N GLY A 45 50.47 17.25 -3.59
CA GLY A 45 50.63 16.88 -2.19
C GLY A 45 49.75 15.70 -1.81
N MET A 46 50.15 14.48 -2.18
CA MET A 46 49.50 13.26 -1.70
C MET A 46 50.14 12.83 -0.36
N LEU A 47 49.33 12.74 0.70
CA LEU A 47 49.38 11.64 1.69
C LEU A 47 48.14 11.71 2.61
N GLY A 48 47.35 10.63 2.66
CA GLY A 48 46.55 10.28 3.85
C GLY A 48 45.02 10.34 3.74
N LEU A 49 44.45 9.33 3.08
CA LEU A 49 43.09 8.78 3.30
C LEU A 49 41.89 9.74 3.22
N ALA A 50 41.51 10.15 2.00
CA ALA A 50 40.16 10.65 1.76
C ALA A 50 39.18 9.46 1.68
N VAL A 51 38.47 9.17 2.79
CA VAL A 51 37.31 8.29 2.79
C VAL A 51 36.20 8.98 2.00
N ILE A 52 36.14 8.74 0.69
CA ILE A 52 34.99 9.14 -0.12
C ILE A 52 33.89 8.12 0.15
N ALA A 53 33.12 8.37 1.21
CA ALA A 53 31.83 7.72 1.38
C ALA A 53 30.92 8.17 0.24
N VAL A 54 30.82 7.35 -0.80
CA VAL A 54 29.79 7.51 -1.85
C VAL A 54 28.45 7.24 -1.18
N ALA A 55 27.82 8.30 -0.66
CA ALA A 55 26.43 8.27 -0.26
C ALA A 55 25.58 8.04 -1.51
N ALA A 56 25.22 6.79 -1.77
CA ALA A 56 24.25 6.44 -2.80
C ALA A 56 22.96 7.25 -2.56
N ALA A 57 22.43 7.87 -3.61
CA ALA A 57 21.18 8.61 -3.57
C ALA A 57 20.06 7.73 -3.00
N LEU A 58 19.45 8.14 -1.88
CA LEU A 58 18.22 7.55 -1.37
C LEU A 58 17.03 8.37 -1.89
N PRO A 59 16.31 7.93 -2.93
CA PRO A 59 15.00 8.49 -3.22
C PRO A 59 13.97 7.82 -2.30
N TYR A 60 13.85 8.25 -1.04
CA TYR A 60 12.77 7.79 -0.16
C TYR A 60 11.62 8.79 -0.17
N LYS A 61 10.81 8.83 -1.23
CA LYS A 61 9.48 9.45 -1.21
C LYS A 61 8.52 8.77 -2.21
N ALA A 62 7.85 7.73 -1.74
CA ALA A 62 6.45 7.50 -2.06
C ALA A 62 5.75 7.21 -0.72
N GLU A 63 5.09 8.21 -0.16
CA GLU A 63 4.24 8.06 1.03
C GLU A 63 2.80 8.02 0.56
N ALA A 64 2.16 6.87 0.70
CA ALA A 64 0.72 6.73 0.86
C ALA A 64 0.45 5.44 1.65
N ALA A 65 1.09 5.25 2.81
CA ALA A 65 0.52 4.41 3.85
C ALA A 65 -0.51 5.25 4.61
N SER A 66 -1.47 4.59 5.25
CA SER A 66 -2.44 5.23 6.15
C SER A 66 -1.82 5.77 7.44
N PHE A 67 -0.50 5.60 7.61
CA PHE A 67 0.32 6.08 8.71
C PHE A 67 1.64 6.68 8.18
N ASN A 68 2.37 7.39 9.05
CA ASN A 68 3.63 8.05 8.68
C ASN A 68 4.78 7.04 8.62
N CYS A 69 5.31 6.77 7.42
CA CYS A 69 6.38 5.78 7.25
C CYS A 69 7.70 6.18 7.92
N ALA A 70 7.97 7.48 8.10
CA ALA A 70 9.14 7.93 8.86
C ALA A 70 9.05 7.61 10.37
N LYS A 71 7.88 7.19 10.87
CA LYS A 71 7.65 6.76 12.26
C LYS A 71 7.43 5.25 12.39
N ALA A 72 7.51 4.50 11.31
CA ALA A 72 7.35 3.04 11.34
C ALA A 72 8.43 2.41 12.22
N ALA A 73 8.01 1.63 13.22
CA ALA A 73 8.93 0.99 14.16
C ALA A 73 8.75 -0.53 14.22
N GLN A 74 7.56 -1.02 13.86
CA GLN A 74 7.26 -2.44 13.86
C GLN A 74 7.67 -3.09 12.53
N PRO A 75 8.09 -4.38 12.53
CA PRO A 75 8.54 -5.04 11.30
C PRO A 75 7.49 -5.07 10.18
N ASP A 76 6.21 -5.20 10.53
CA ASP A 76 5.10 -5.12 9.57
C ASP A 76 4.99 -3.73 8.96
N GLU A 77 5.04 -2.68 9.80
CA GLU A 77 4.97 -1.29 9.36
C GLU A 77 6.15 -0.91 8.45
N VAL A 78 7.37 -1.37 8.79
CA VAL A 78 8.56 -1.14 7.95
C VAL A 78 8.41 -1.84 6.60
N ALA A 79 7.93 -3.08 6.57
CA ALA A 79 7.69 -3.81 5.32
C ALA A 79 6.62 -3.10 4.46
N ILE A 80 5.50 -2.67 5.05
CA ILE A 80 4.45 -1.92 4.35
C ILE A 80 5.01 -0.64 3.71
N CYS A 81 5.91 0.05 4.39
CA CYS A 81 6.55 1.26 3.87
C CYS A 81 7.63 1.00 2.82
N ALA A 82 8.23 -0.20 2.80
CA ALA A 82 9.25 -0.57 1.83
C ALA A 82 8.67 -1.14 0.52
N HIS A 83 7.43 -1.66 0.55
CA HIS A 83 6.79 -2.29 -0.60
C HIS A 83 5.60 -1.48 -1.10
N ARG A 84 5.72 -0.92 -2.32
CA ARG A 84 4.69 -0.07 -2.93
C ARG A 84 3.31 -0.71 -2.95
N ASP A 85 3.21 -1.99 -3.31
CA ASP A 85 1.90 -2.66 -3.39
C ASP A 85 1.24 -2.81 -2.01
N LEU A 86 2.03 -3.08 -0.95
CA LEU A 86 1.51 -3.11 0.43
C LEU A 86 1.13 -1.71 0.92
N ASN A 87 1.84 -0.68 0.47
CA ASN A 87 1.54 0.72 0.76
C ASN A 87 0.17 1.11 0.17
N ASP A 88 -0.04 0.81 -1.11
CA ASP A 88 -1.29 1.06 -1.83
C ASP A 88 -2.46 0.30 -1.17
N ASP A 89 -2.26 -0.97 -0.80
CA ASP A 89 -3.23 -1.79 -0.06
C ASP A 89 -3.59 -1.19 1.31
N ASP A 90 -2.61 -0.62 2.03
CA ASP A 90 -2.85 0.00 3.34
C ASP A 90 -3.74 1.25 3.24
N VAL A 91 -3.50 2.12 2.26
CA VAL A 91 -4.39 3.27 1.99
C VAL A 91 -5.75 2.82 1.49
N GLU A 92 -5.81 1.79 0.64
CA GLU A 92 -7.06 1.24 0.13
C GLU A 92 -7.95 0.77 1.30
N MET A 93 -7.36 -0.06 2.18
CA MET A 93 -8.00 -0.63 3.35
C MET A 93 -8.48 0.46 4.30
N ALA A 94 -7.59 1.39 4.67
CA ALA A 94 -7.91 2.46 5.62
C ALA A 94 -9.02 3.36 5.11
N THR A 95 -8.98 3.74 3.83
CA THR A 95 -9.99 4.61 3.22
C THR A 95 -11.37 3.95 3.22
N ARG A 96 -11.46 2.68 2.84
CA ARG A 96 -12.71 1.89 2.88
C ARG A 96 -13.27 1.79 4.28
N TYR A 97 -12.42 1.47 5.24
CA TYR A 97 -12.81 1.37 6.64
C TYR A 97 -13.37 2.70 7.17
N GLN A 98 -12.69 3.82 6.92
CA GLN A 98 -13.16 5.15 7.35
C GLN A 98 -14.46 5.58 6.69
N MET A 99 -14.66 5.23 5.42
CA MET A 99 -15.92 5.48 4.73
C MET A 99 -17.05 4.63 5.32
N LEU A 100 -16.84 3.33 5.57
CA LEU A 100 -17.85 2.46 6.18
C LEU A 100 -18.31 2.97 7.54
N LEU A 101 -17.38 3.41 8.39
CA LEU A 101 -17.73 3.96 9.70
C LEU A 101 -18.68 5.16 9.64
N LYS A 102 -18.72 5.88 8.52
CA LYS A 102 -19.64 7.02 8.30
C LYS A 102 -21.01 6.60 7.73
N LEU A 103 -21.11 5.39 7.19
CA LEU A 103 -22.30 4.88 6.51
C LEU A 103 -23.14 3.95 7.39
N VAL A 104 -22.58 3.45 8.49
CA VAL A 104 -23.27 2.50 9.38
C VAL A 104 -23.72 3.14 10.69
N ALA A 105 -24.72 2.52 11.33
CA ALA A 105 -25.17 2.91 12.65
C ALA A 105 -24.07 2.71 13.71
N MET A 106 -24.14 3.46 14.81
CA MET A 106 -23.09 3.49 15.85
C MET A 106 -22.78 2.11 16.45
N GLY A 107 -23.76 1.23 16.61
CA GLY A 107 -23.53 -0.15 17.09
C GLY A 107 -22.64 -0.95 16.15
N THR A 108 -23.01 -1.02 14.86
CA THR A 108 -22.20 -1.66 13.82
C THR A 108 -20.83 -1.01 13.65
N ALA A 109 -20.73 0.32 13.81
CA ALA A 109 -19.45 1.02 13.79
C ALA A 109 -18.55 0.61 14.97
N GLY A 110 -19.14 0.30 16.13
CA GLY A 110 -18.44 -0.26 17.29
C GLY A 110 -17.83 -1.61 16.97
N ASP A 111 -18.65 -2.54 16.47
CA ASP A 111 -18.20 -3.88 16.07
C ASP A 111 -17.07 -3.81 15.02
N MET A 112 -17.23 -2.96 14.00
CA MET A 112 -16.20 -2.74 12.97
C MET A 112 -14.87 -2.23 13.54
N ARG A 113 -14.90 -1.40 14.59
CA ARG A 113 -13.69 -0.90 15.25
C ARG A 113 -12.96 -2.00 16.00
N ASP A 114 -13.69 -2.89 16.65
CA ASP A 114 -13.09 -3.99 17.38
C ASP A 114 -12.51 -5.04 16.43
N ASP A 115 -13.22 -5.36 15.34
CA ASP A 115 -12.70 -6.18 14.26
C ASP A 115 -11.42 -5.58 13.63
N GLN A 116 -11.40 -4.26 13.43
CA GLN A 116 -10.22 -3.57 12.88
C GLN A 116 -9.02 -3.66 13.82
N LYS A 117 -9.21 -3.52 15.13
CA LYS A 117 -8.13 -3.68 16.13
C LYS A 117 -7.59 -5.12 16.14
N ALA A 118 -8.49 -6.10 16.11
CA ALA A 118 -8.11 -7.51 16.05
C ALA A 118 -7.31 -7.81 14.77
N TRP A 119 -7.78 -7.31 13.62
CA TRP A 119 -7.07 -7.44 12.35
C TRP A 119 -5.69 -6.77 12.38
N LEU A 120 -5.54 -5.57 12.96
CA LEU A 120 -4.23 -4.92 13.11
C LEU A 120 -3.26 -5.74 13.97
N SER A 121 -3.75 -6.40 15.02
CA SER A 121 -2.94 -7.32 15.83
C SER A 121 -2.48 -8.52 15.01
N TRP A 122 -3.36 -9.09 14.17
CA TRP A 122 -3.00 -10.20 13.31
C TRP A 122 -2.04 -9.80 12.20
N ARG A 123 -2.26 -8.66 11.53
CA ARG A 123 -1.31 -8.08 10.55
C ARG A 123 0.09 -7.94 11.17
N ARG A 124 0.17 -7.44 12.41
CA ARG A 124 1.45 -7.32 13.13
C ARG A 124 2.14 -8.66 13.35
N SER A 125 1.38 -9.74 13.54
CA SER A 125 1.95 -11.08 13.70
C SER A 125 2.63 -11.62 12.44
N CYS A 126 2.34 -11.08 11.25
CA CYS A 126 3.08 -11.40 10.03
C CYS A 126 4.54 -10.92 10.07
N GLY A 127 4.91 -9.98 10.96
CA GLY A 127 6.22 -9.36 10.93
C GLY A 127 6.51 -8.74 9.56
N SER A 128 7.70 -8.95 9.01
CA SER A 128 8.09 -8.44 7.69
C SER A 128 7.77 -9.38 6.52
N ASP A 129 6.95 -10.42 6.71
CA ASP A 129 6.57 -11.34 5.65
C ASP A 129 5.60 -10.67 4.66
N VAL A 130 6.12 -10.30 3.48
CA VAL A 130 5.37 -9.60 2.43
C VAL A 130 4.18 -10.40 1.92
N ALA A 131 4.29 -11.73 1.82
CA ALA A 131 3.20 -12.57 1.33
C ALA A 131 2.09 -12.69 2.39
N CYS A 132 2.46 -12.84 3.66
CA CYS A 132 1.51 -12.82 4.78
C CYS A 132 0.77 -11.48 4.83
N LEU A 133 1.50 -10.36 4.75
CA LEU A 133 0.93 -9.01 4.75
C LEU A 133 0.01 -8.78 3.54
N GLY A 134 0.42 -9.19 2.35
CA GLY A 134 -0.40 -9.08 1.15
C GLY A 134 -1.74 -9.82 1.30
N ASN A 135 -1.69 -11.08 1.71
CA ASN A 135 -2.92 -11.85 1.99
C ASN A 135 -3.77 -11.17 3.07
N ALA A 136 -3.12 -10.64 4.12
CA ALA A 136 -3.79 -9.95 5.20
C ALA A 136 -4.60 -8.73 4.75
N TYR A 137 -4.03 -7.94 3.84
CA TYR A 137 -4.70 -6.80 3.26
C TYR A 137 -5.83 -7.23 2.32
N GLN A 138 -5.57 -8.16 1.41
CA GLN A 138 -6.58 -8.60 0.44
C GLN A 138 -7.83 -9.17 1.13
N ASP A 139 -7.65 -9.99 2.17
CA ASP A 139 -8.76 -10.53 2.95
C ASP A 139 -9.59 -9.41 3.62
N ARG A 140 -8.91 -8.44 4.25
CA ARG A 140 -9.58 -7.33 4.93
C ARG A 140 -10.29 -6.40 3.96
N ILE A 141 -9.63 -6.03 2.88
CA ILE A 141 -10.20 -5.21 1.80
C ILE A 141 -11.42 -5.91 1.22
N GLY A 142 -11.36 -7.22 0.98
CA GLY A 142 -12.48 -8.04 0.52
C GLY A 142 -13.67 -7.99 1.48
N ALA A 143 -13.42 -8.15 2.79
CA ALA A 143 -14.47 -8.05 3.81
C ALA A 143 -15.14 -6.67 3.85
N LEU A 144 -14.36 -5.59 3.72
CA LEU A 144 -14.87 -4.21 3.68
C LEU A 144 -15.65 -3.94 2.38
N LYS A 145 -15.17 -4.42 1.23
CA LYS A 145 -15.90 -4.35 -0.06
C LYS A 145 -17.25 -5.03 0.04
N ALA A 146 -17.30 -6.25 0.59
CA ALA A 146 -18.56 -6.96 0.82
C ALA A 146 -19.50 -6.22 1.78
N ALA A 147 -18.96 -5.46 2.76
CA ALA A 147 -19.76 -4.62 3.64
C ALA A 147 -20.38 -3.43 2.89
N PHE A 148 -19.64 -2.78 1.98
CA PHE A 148 -20.19 -1.76 1.09
C PHE A 148 -21.31 -2.31 0.22
N ASP A 149 -21.09 -3.46 -0.43
CA ASP A 149 -22.08 -4.07 -1.32
C ASP A 149 -23.38 -4.36 -0.59
N ARG A 150 -23.28 -4.83 0.66
CA ARG A 150 -24.43 -5.04 1.56
C ARG A 150 -25.19 -3.77 1.88
N ILE A 151 -24.51 -2.63 2.02
CA ILE A 151 -25.16 -1.32 2.26
C ILE A 151 -25.81 -0.83 0.97
N ALA A 152 -25.07 -0.87 -0.15
CA ALA A 152 -25.55 -0.46 -1.46
C ALA A 152 -26.81 -1.22 -1.88
N ALA A 153 -26.84 -2.55 -1.67
CA ALA A 153 -28.00 -3.39 -1.98
C ALA A 153 -29.27 -3.08 -1.18
N ARG A 154 -29.17 -2.31 -0.08
CA ARG A 154 -30.31 -1.94 0.78
C ARG A 154 -30.77 -0.49 0.59
N GLY A 155 -30.03 0.31 -0.18
CA GLY A 155 -30.29 1.74 -0.32
C GLY A 155 -31.21 2.10 -1.48
N PRO A 156 -31.99 3.20 -1.38
CA PRO A 156 -32.58 3.89 -2.52
C PRO A 156 -31.64 5.01 -3.00
N PHE A 157 -30.36 4.68 -3.24
CA PHE A 157 -29.35 5.63 -3.71
C PHE A 157 -29.10 5.46 -5.21
#